data_AF-A0A7H8Z634-F1
#
_entry.id   AF-A0A7H8Z634-F1
#
_cell.length_a   1.000
_cell.length_b   1.000
_cell.length_c   1.000
_cell.angle_alpha   90.00
_cell.angle_beta   90.00
_cell.angle_gamma   90.00
#
_symmetry.space_group_name_H-M   'P 1'
#
loop_
_entity.id
_entity.type
_entity.pdbx_description
1 polymer ?
#
loop_
_entity_poly.entity_id
_entity_poly.type
_entity_poly.pdbx_seq_one_letter_code
_entity_poly.pdbx_strand_id
1 'polypeptide(L)'
;MKIGKGINWLLILLCSLIPIVLISSLFFFFNHKKQDAEVVNTPTTEQRSTTSTTTTSSTTTSLTTTQDSITTTEEERTSTQEEKTNAESKKIDEQAILNGDFSTLVGTWRNGLGQEFTFDKNGLVNSGNIEKVSMGNHGTIEFSVRSGFTGYGMSVYPAGLIIDGLDSDLSKNRLTAGQAAPTKSEQVFYKVD
;
A
#
# COMPACT_ATOMS: atom_id res chain seq x y z
N MET A 1 -69.81 9.13 3.64
CA MET A 1 -68.96 8.87 4.81
C MET A 1 -67.50 9.07 4.40
N LYS A 2 -66.91 10.23 4.71
CA LYS A 2 -65.47 10.49 4.55
C LYS A 2 -65.03 11.33 5.76
N ILE A 3 -64.40 10.68 6.74
CA ILE A 3 -63.66 11.36 7.80
C ILE A 3 -62.18 11.28 7.39
N GLY A 4 -61.68 12.34 6.76
CA GLY A 4 -60.25 12.54 6.57
C GLY A 4 -59.77 13.41 7.73
N LYS A 5 -59.19 12.79 8.77
CA LYS A 5 -58.55 13.53 9.86
C LYS A 5 -57.24 14.10 9.31
N GLY A 6 -57.16 15.43 9.21
CA GLY A 6 -55.95 16.13 8.80
C GLY A 6 -54.79 15.81 9.74
N ILE A 7 -53.65 15.42 9.17
CA ILE A 7 -52.43 15.15 9.93
C ILE A 7 -51.97 16.47 10.58
N ASN A 8 -51.71 16.47 11.89
CA ASN A 8 -51.29 17.68 12.59
C ASN A 8 -49.81 17.94 12.29
N TRP A 9 -49.53 18.93 11.44
CA TRP A 9 -48.19 19.30 10.99
C TRP A 9 -47.23 19.60 12.17
N LEU A 10 -47.79 20.07 13.29
CA LEU A 10 -47.03 20.33 14.52
C LEU A 10 -46.45 19.03 15.13
N LEU A 11 -47.18 17.91 15.02
CA LEU A 11 -46.73 16.60 15.50
C LEU A 11 -45.54 16.09 14.68
N ILE A 12 -45.54 16.33 13.38
CA ILE A 12 -44.48 15.90 12.45
C ILE A 12 -43.20 16.71 12.72
N LEU A 13 -43.34 18.03 12.96
CA LEU A 13 -42.21 18.88 13.31
C LEU A 13 -41.58 18.48 14.65
N LEU A 14 -42.38 18.25 15.70
CA LEU A 14 -41.86 17.82 17.00
C LEU A 14 -41.18 16.44 16.92
N CYS A 15 -41.75 15.49 16.16
CA CYS A 15 -41.18 14.15 16.05
C CYS A 15 -39.83 14.14 15.30
N SER A 16 -39.61 15.11 14.39
CA SER A 16 -38.35 15.24 13.64
C SER A 16 -37.19 15.82 14.46
N LEU A 17 -37.47 16.67 15.46
CA LEU A 17 -36.42 17.36 16.22
C LEU A 17 -35.81 16.49 17.33
N ILE A 18 -36.59 15.58 17.90
CA ILE A 18 -36.20 14.70 19.02
C ILE A 18 -34.97 13.83 18.69
N PRO A 19 -34.90 13.11 17.53
CA PRO A 19 -33.73 12.28 17.24
C PRO A 19 -32.46 13.10 16.98
N ILE A 20 -32.57 14.31 16.42
CA ILE A 20 -31.41 15.16 16.10
C ILE A 20 -30.71 15.63 17.39
N VAL A 21 -31.48 16.01 18.40
CA VAL A 21 -30.95 16.44 19.71
C VAL A 21 -30.29 15.27 20.44
N LEU A 22 -30.90 14.08 20.39
CA LEU A 22 -30.35 12.87 21.01
C LEU A 22 -29.03 12.44 20.37
N ILE A 23 -28.94 12.42 19.04
CA ILE A 23 -27.71 12.05 18.32
C ILE A 23 -26.58 13.07 18.58
N SER A 24 -26.91 14.36 18.62
CA SER A 24 -25.94 15.43 18.90
C SER A 24 -25.37 15.33 20.32
N SER A 25 -26.18 14.95 21.30
CA SER A 25 -25.74 14.75 22.68
C SER A 25 -24.76 13.57 22.81
N LEU A 26 -24.99 12.48 22.07
CA LEU A 26 -24.14 11.29 22.13
C LEU A 26 -22.76 11.53 21.51
N PHE A 27 -22.67 12.37 20.47
CA PHE A 27 -21.40 12.71 19.83
C PHE A 27 -20.48 13.58 20.71
N PHE A 28 -21.06 14.34 21.65
CA PHE A 28 -20.31 15.23 22.54
C PHE A 28 -19.71 14.50 23.75
N PHE A 29 -20.34 13.41 24.23
CA PHE A 29 -19.81 12.63 25.36
C PHE A 29 -18.70 11.64 24.97
N PHE A 30 -18.63 11.21 23.70
CA PHE A 30 -17.60 10.25 23.24
C PHE A 30 -16.25 10.88 22.85
N ASN A 31 -16.14 12.21 22.86
CA ASN A 31 -14.93 12.92 22.42
C ASN A 31 -14.04 13.48 23.54
N HIS A 32 -14.25 13.09 24.80
CA HIS A 32 -13.41 13.57 25.91
C HIS A 32 -12.86 12.44 26.78
N LYS A 33 -11.90 11.68 26.23
CA LYS A 33 -10.78 11.14 27.04
C LYS A 33 -9.74 10.45 26.16
N LYS A 34 -8.71 11.19 25.80
CA LYS A 34 -7.34 10.69 25.81
C LYS A 34 -6.50 11.81 26.41
N GLN A 35 -6.15 11.65 27.68
CA GLN A 35 -5.05 12.41 28.25
C GLN A 35 -3.78 11.62 27.99
N ASP A 36 -2.82 12.30 27.39
CA ASP A 36 -1.43 11.91 27.31
C ASP A 36 -0.83 11.88 28.73
N ALA A 37 -0.02 10.85 29.01
CA ALA A 37 0.97 10.82 30.09
C ALA A 37 2.09 9.89 29.59
N GLU A 38 3.12 10.46 28.98
CA GLU A 38 4.42 10.80 29.59
C GLU A 38 5.31 9.57 29.82
N VAL A 39 6.42 9.57 29.08
CA VAL A 39 7.63 8.76 29.23
C VAL A 39 8.16 8.87 30.66
N VAL A 40 8.66 7.77 31.27
CA VAL A 40 9.87 7.74 32.14
C VAL A 40 10.15 6.32 32.70
N ASN A 41 11.27 5.76 32.24
CA ASN A 41 12.36 5.05 32.92
C ASN A 41 12.17 3.75 33.76
N THR A 42 12.68 2.63 33.18
CA THR A 42 13.66 1.65 33.74
C THR A 42 13.22 0.65 34.87
N PRO A 43 14.04 -0.35 35.30
CA PRO A 43 13.91 -1.77 34.91
C PRO A 43 13.82 -2.75 36.12
N THR A 44 13.25 -3.96 35.98
CA THR A 44 13.41 -5.00 37.01
C THR A 44 13.52 -6.41 36.42
N THR A 45 14.62 -7.04 36.84
CA THR A 45 15.14 -8.40 36.64
C THR A 45 14.40 -9.45 37.47
N GLU A 46 14.65 -10.73 37.12
CA GLU A 46 14.38 -12.01 37.83
C GLU A 46 13.13 -12.77 37.34
N GLN A 47 13.17 -14.07 36.98
CA GLN A 47 14.23 -15.10 37.03
C GLN A 47 13.78 -16.36 36.25
N ARG A 48 14.77 -17.13 35.73
CA ARG A 48 14.87 -18.62 35.73
C ARG A 48 13.92 -19.43 34.84
N SER A 49 14.26 -20.46 34.05
CA SER A 49 15.43 -21.28 33.65
C SER A 49 15.04 -21.87 32.27
N THR A 50 15.90 -22.32 31.34
CA THR A 50 16.83 -23.46 31.46
C THR A 50 17.70 -23.56 30.19
N THR A 51 18.97 -23.88 30.42
CA THR A 51 20.12 -24.15 29.54
C THR A 51 19.95 -25.30 28.55
N SER A 52 20.53 -25.18 27.34
CA SER A 52 21.48 -26.16 26.73
C SER A 52 22.13 -25.62 25.44
N THR A 53 23.44 -25.37 25.54
CA THR A 53 24.57 -25.56 24.60
C THR A 53 24.28 -25.79 23.10
N THR A 54 24.97 -25.12 22.17
CA THR A 54 26.31 -25.53 21.68
C THR A 54 26.97 -24.44 20.81
N THR A 55 28.22 -24.13 21.14
CA THR A 55 29.21 -23.37 20.34
C THR A 55 29.69 -24.20 19.16
N THR A 56 29.87 -23.65 17.95
CA THR A 56 31.03 -23.89 17.06
C THR A 56 31.02 -22.91 15.89
N SER A 57 32.10 -22.14 15.79
CA SER A 57 32.49 -21.30 14.64
C SER A 57 32.91 -22.16 13.45
N SER A 58 32.66 -21.69 12.22
CA SER A 58 33.41 -22.13 11.04
C SER A 58 33.45 -21.01 10.01
N THR A 59 34.58 -20.31 10.00
CA THR A 59 35.11 -19.57 8.86
C THR A 59 35.74 -20.58 7.90
N THR A 60 35.41 -20.56 6.61
CA THR A 60 36.29 -21.10 5.57
C THR A 60 36.27 -20.24 4.32
N THR A 61 37.49 -19.97 3.89
CA THR A 61 38.01 -19.08 2.86
C THR A 61 37.78 -19.57 1.43
N SER A 62 37.76 -18.59 0.52
CA SER A 62 37.99 -18.54 -0.93
C SER A 62 38.42 -19.81 -1.67
N LEU A 63 37.92 -19.96 -2.91
CA LEU A 63 38.70 -20.46 -4.05
C LEU A 63 38.26 -19.77 -5.35
N THR A 64 39.16 -18.90 -5.80
CA THR A 64 39.22 -18.28 -7.12
C THR A 64 39.85 -19.29 -8.08
N THR A 65 39.29 -19.47 -9.28
CA THR A 65 40.02 -20.06 -10.41
C THR A 65 39.98 -19.09 -11.57
N THR A 66 41.07 -18.35 -11.73
CA THR A 66 41.44 -17.66 -12.96
C THR A 66 42.22 -18.64 -13.81
N GLN A 67 41.84 -18.81 -15.08
CA GLN A 67 42.79 -19.21 -16.11
C GLN A 67 42.57 -18.33 -17.34
N ASP A 68 43.59 -17.52 -17.59
CA ASP A 68 43.79 -16.63 -18.73
C ASP A 68 43.82 -17.36 -20.07
N SER A 69 43.53 -16.58 -21.13
CA SER A 69 44.16 -16.57 -22.49
C SER A 69 43.06 -16.29 -23.54
N ILE A 70 43.08 -15.31 -24.47
CA ILE A 70 44.11 -14.44 -25.05
C ILE A 70 43.42 -13.20 -25.70
N THR A 71 44.13 -12.07 -25.65
CA THR A 71 43.98 -10.75 -26.30
C THR A 71 43.68 -10.71 -27.80
N THR A 72 42.93 -9.69 -28.27
CA THR A 72 43.14 -8.86 -29.51
C THR A 72 42.01 -7.81 -29.57
N THR A 73 42.21 -6.57 -29.10
CA THR A 73 42.56 -5.33 -29.84
C THR A 73 41.34 -4.47 -30.24
N GLU A 74 41.25 -3.32 -29.55
CA GLU A 74 40.79 -1.96 -29.92
C GLU A 74 39.72 -1.78 -31.02
N GLU A 75 38.61 -1.15 -30.64
CA GLU A 75 38.35 0.24 -31.06
C GLU A 75 37.28 0.90 -30.16
N GLU A 76 37.72 1.96 -29.49
CA GLU A 76 36.94 2.93 -28.73
C GLU A 76 36.12 3.81 -29.68
N ARG A 77 34.79 3.86 -29.54
CA ARG A 77 34.02 5.12 -29.45
C ARG A 77 32.73 4.94 -28.64
N THR A 78 32.59 5.90 -27.74
CA THR A 78 31.72 6.06 -26.59
C THR A 78 30.30 6.52 -26.94
N SER A 79 29.39 6.40 -25.97
CA SER A 79 28.05 7.03 -25.84
C SER A 79 26.89 6.18 -26.39
N THR A 80 25.91 5.72 -25.62
CA THR A 80 25.46 6.07 -24.28
C THR A 80 25.05 4.77 -23.60
N GLN A 81 25.60 4.56 -22.42
CA GLN A 81 25.09 3.61 -21.44
C GLN A 81 23.68 4.08 -21.06
N GLU A 82 22.67 3.66 -21.82
CA GLU A 82 21.29 3.64 -21.33
C GLU A 82 21.26 2.62 -20.20
N GLU A 83 21.56 3.15 -19.01
CA GLU A 83 21.00 2.79 -17.73
C GLU A 83 20.39 1.38 -17.69
N LYS A 84 21.29 0.39 -17.66
CA LYS A 84 21.02 -0.88 -17.01
C LYS A 84 20.96 -0.66 -15.51
N THR A 85 19.96 0.09 -15.07
CA THR A 85 19.28 -0.18 -13.82
C THR A 85 17.93 -0.74 -14.24
N ASN A 86 17.96 -1.94 -14.83
CA ASN A 86 16.82 -2.84 -14.71
C ASN A 86 16.66 -3.01 -13.20
N ALA A 87 15.84 -2.15 -12.59
CA ALA A 87 15.33 -2.35 -11.26
C ALA A 87 14.69 -3.71 -11.32
N GLU A 88 15.46 -4.74 -10.96
CA GLU A 88 15.00 -6.10 -10.76
C GLU A 88 13.71 -5.93 -9.98
N SER A 89 12.58 -6.14 -10.65
CA SER A 89 11.29 -5.74 -10.13
C SER A 89 11.14 -6.47 -8.81
N LYS A 90 11.33 -5.76 -7.69
CA LYS A 90 11.33 -6.40 -6.38
C LYS A 90 10.04 -7.20 -6.30
N LYS A 91 10.20 -8.51 -6.06
CA LYS A 91 9.06 -9.42 -6.03
C LYS A 91 8.04 -8.87 -5.05
N ILE A 92 6.79 -8.74 -5.50
CA ILE A 92 5.68 -8.39 -4.62
C ILE A 92 5.46 -9.56 -3.65
N ASP A 93 5.34 -9.24 -2.36
CA ASP A 93 4.92 -10.19 -1.34
C ASP A 93 3.45 -9.96 -1.06
N GLU A 94 2.59 -10.73 -1.75
CA GLU A 94 1.14 -10.51 -1.67
C GLU A 94 0.61 -10.81 -0.26
N GLN A 95 1.14 -11.83 0.41
CA GLN A 95 0.71 -12.23 1.76
C GLN A 95 1.11 -11.19 2.80
N ALA A 96 2.31 -10.61 2.69
CA ALA A 96 2.72 -9.50 3.55
C ALA A 96 1.76 -8.31 3.42
N ILE A 97 1.42 -7.93 2.18
CA ILE A 97 0.53 -6.80 1.90
C ILE A 97 -0.88 -7.03 2.46
N LEU A 98 -1.43 -8.24 2.32
CA LEU A 98 -2.73 -8.59 2.91
C LEU A 98 -2.74 -8.48 4.44
N ASN A 99 -1.59 -8.67 5.08
CA ASN A 99 -1.40 -8.52 6.52
C ASN A 99 -1.00 -7.11 6.95
N GLY A 100 -1.00 -6.14 6.01
CA GLY A 100 -0.69 -4.73 6.28
C GLY A 100 0.80 -4.38 6.23
N ASP A 101 1.65 -5.30 5.78
CA ASP A 101 3.06 -4.99 5.50
C ASP A 101 3.23 -4.55 4.04
N PHE A 102 3.43 -3.25 3.86
CA PHE A 102 3.58 -2.63 2.55
C PHE A 102 5.04 -2.49 2.10
N SER A 103 5.99 -3.15 2.77
CA SER A 103 7.44 -3.01 2.51
C SER A 103 7.84 -3.23 1.05
N THR A 104 7.13 -4.13 0.34
CA THR A 104 7.39 -4.41 -1.09
C THR A 104 6.80 -3.38 -2.05
N LEU A 105 5.88 -2.52 -1.57
CA LEU A 105 5.29 -1.41 -2.35
C LEU A 105 6.02 -0.09 -2.14
N VAL A 106 6.83 0.03 -1.08
CA VAL A 106 7.53 1.26 -0.68
C VAL A 106 8.24 1.89 -1.87
N GLY A 107 7.92 3.15 -2.11
CA GLY A 107 8.49 3.97 -3.16
C GLY A 107 7.46 4.82 -3.88
N THR A 108 7.93 5.56 -4.87
CA THR A 108 7.09 6.41 -5.72
C THR A 108 6.72 5.67 -7.00
N TRP A 109 5.42 5.68 -7.29
CA TRP A 109 4.79 5.10 -8.47
C TRP A 109 4.28 6.23 -9.35
N ARG A 110 4.75 6.31 -10.59
CA ARG A 110 4.40 7.38 -11.54
C ARG A 110 3.87 6.77 -12.84
N ASN A 111 2.84 7.40 -13.41
CA ASN A 111 2.31 7.01 -14.72
C ASN A 111 2.81 7.93 -15.85
N GLY A 112 2.45 7.59 -17.10
CA GLY A 112 2.82 8.37 -18.29
C GLY A 112 2.18 9.77 -18.36
N LEU A 113 1.20 10.05 -17.50
CA LEU A 113 0.56 11.36 -17.36
C LEU A 113 1.21 12.23 -16.27
N GLY A 114 2.25 11.74 -15.59
CA GLY A 114 2.93 12.46 -14.50
C GLY A 114 2.19 12.45 -13.18
N GLN A 115 1.14 11.64 -13.02
CA GLN A 115 0.46 11.44 -11.74
C GLN A 115 1.31 10.51 -10.87
N GLU A 116 1.24 10.69 -9.55
CA GLU A 116 2.06 9.95 -8.59
C GLU A 116 1.26 9.38 -7.42
N PHE A 117 1.71 8.22 -6.95
CA PHE A 117 1.38 7.66 -5.65
C PHE A 117 2.65 7.29 -4.93
N THR A 118 2.72 7.54 -3.63
CA THR A 118 3.86 7.15 -2.81
C THR A 118 3.42 6.19 -1.74
N PHE A 119 4.17 5.11 -1.56
CA PHE A 119 4.04 4.20 -0.43
C PHE A 119 5.24 4.36 0.50
N ASP A 120 4.95 4.42 1.80
CA ASP A 120 5.93 4.20 2.85
C ASP A 120 5.67 2.86 3.55
N LYS A 121 6.45 2.56 4.59
CA LYS A 121 6.32 1.33 5.38
C LYS A 121 4.95 1.17 6.05
N ASN A 122 4.19 2.26 6.21
CA ASN A 122 2.86 2.29 6.82
C ASN A 122 1.74 2.27 5.77
N GLY A 123 2.08 2.33 4.48
CA GLY A 123 1.12 2.26 3.38
C GLY A 123 1.12 3.52 2.53
N LEU A 124 -0.07 3.93 2.09
CA LEU A 124 -0.22 5.01 1.12
C LEU A 124 -0.02 6.39 1.76
N VAL A 125 0.78 7.25 1.11
CA VAL A 125 1.14 8.58 1.60
C VAL A 125 0.38 9.66 0.84
N ASN A 126 -0.18 10.64 1.56
CA ASN A 126 -0.84 11.84 1.02
C ASN A 126 -1.94 11.60 -0.03
N SER A 127 -2.50 10.39 -0.11
CA SER A 127 -3.46 10.00 -1.15
C SER A 127 -4.73 9.35 -0.58
N GLY A 128 -4.95 9.49 0.74
CA GLY A 128 -6.06 8.85 1.46
C GLY A 128 -5.62 7.68 2.32
N ASN A 129 -6.59 6.98 2.91
CA ASN A 129 -6.36 5.85 3.79
C ASN A 129 -6.82 4.55 3.14
N ILE A 130 -6.01 3.50 3.23
CA ILE A 130 -6.40 2.15 2.81
C ILE A 130 -7.42 1.62 3.82
N GLU A 131 -8.67 1.43 3.39
CA GLU A 131 -9.75 0.87 4.24
C GLU A 131 -9.84 -0.64 4.12
N LYS A 132 -9.45 -1.18 2.97
CA LYS A 132 -9.52 -2.61 2.70
C LYS A 132 -8.41 -3.01 1.74
N VAL A 133 -7.80 -4.16 2.00
CA VAL A 133 -6.91 -4.88 1.10
C VAL A 133 -7.49 -6.27 0.87
N SER A 134 -7.51 -6.74 -0.37
CA SER A 134 -7.95 -8.09 -0.71
C SER A 134 -7.24 -8.64 -1.93
N MET A 135 -7.22 -9.96 -2.07
CA MET A 135 -6.82 -10.60 -3.32
C MET A 135 -7.91 -10.46 -4.37
N GLY A 136 -7.53 -10.04 -5.57
CA GLY A 136 -8.35 -10.15 -6.76
C GLY A 136 -8.22 -11.52 -7.43
N ASN A 137 -9.10 -11.79 -8.39
CA ASN A 137 -9.29 -13.12 -8.98
C ASN A 137 -8.08 -13.68 -9.74
N HIS A 138 -7.12 -12.84 -10.13
CA HIS A 138 -5.99 -13.22 -10.99
C HIS A 138 -4.63 -12.98 -10.33
N GLY A 139 -4.56 -12.93 -9.00
CA GLY A 139 -3.32 -12.65 -8.28
C GLY A 139 -3.00 -11.17 -8.15
N THR A 140 -3.95 -10.30 -8.49
CA THR A 140 -3.88 -8.86 -8.19
C THR A 140 -4.12 -8.62 -6.71
N ILE A 141 -3.56 -7.53 -6.19
CA ILE A 141 -3.91 -7.03 -4.85
C ILE A 141 -4.76 -5.79 -5.03
N GLU A 142 -5.98 -5.82 -4.50
CA GLU A 142 -6.98 -4.76 -4.62
C GLU A 142 -7.10 -3.98 -3.31
N PHE A 143 -7.15 -2.67 -3.43
CA PHE A 143 -7.22 -1.71 -2.35
C PHE A 143 -8.47 -0.85 -2.52
N SER A 144 -9.22 -0.69 -1.43
CA SER A 144 -10.20 0.38 -1.32
C SER A 144 -9.57 1.54 -0.57
N VAL A 145 -9.44 2.69 -1.23
CA VAL A 145 -8.83 3.89 -0.63
C VAL A 145 -9.89 4.95 -0.36
N ARG A 146 -9.96 5.41 0.88
CA ARG A 146 -10.81 6.52 1.32
C ARG A 146 -10.07 7.83 1.22
N SER A 147 -10.65 8.78 0.48
CA SER A 147 -10.17 10.15 0.38
C SER A 147 -11.30 11.12 0.73
N GLY A 148 -11.32 11.53 2.01
CA GLY A 148 -12.40 12.36 2.56
C GLY A 148 -13.75 11.66 2.54
N PHE A 149 -14.75 12.29 1.91
CA PHE A 149 -16.09 11.71 1.71
C PHE A 149 -16.18 10.79 0.48
N THR A 150 -15.11 10.74 -0.32
CA THR A 150 -15.03 9.94 -1.55
C THR A 150 -14.01 8.81 -1.41
N GLY A 151 -13.81 8.05 -2.47
CA GLY A 151 -12.78 7.03 -2.52
C GLY A 151 -12.50 6.58 -3.95
N TYR A 152 -11.54 5.68 -4.09
CA TYR A 152 -11.17 5.07 -5.35
C TYR A 152 -10.66 3.66 -5.13
N GLY A 153 -10.70 2.87 -6.21
CA GLY A 153 -10.07 1.55 -6.26
C GLY A 153 -8.62 1.70 -6.69
N MET A 154 -7.75 0.91 -6.09
CA MET A 154 -6.36 0.80 -6.51
C MET A 154 -6.00 -0.67 -6.61
N SER A 155 -5.23 -1.06 -7.62
CA SER A 155 -4.85 -2.46 -7.83
C SER A 155 -3.38 -2.56 -8.19
N VAL A 156 -2.66 -3.42 -7.46
CA VAL A 156 -1.29 -3.83 -7.78
C VAL A 156 -1.34 -5.10 -8.61
N TYR A 157 -0.64 -5.08 -9.73
CA TYR A 157 -0.41 -6.21 -10.62
C TYR A 157 1.06 -6.60 -10.53
N PRO A 158 1.39 -7.71 -9.83
CA PRO A 158 2.72 -8.30 -9.92
C PRO A 158 3.17 -8.55 -11.37
N ALA A 159 4.48 -8.56 -11.59
CA ALA A 159 5.09 -8.90 -12.88
C ALA A 159 4.51 -10.22 -13.42
N GLY A 160 4.21 -10.25 -14.73
CA GLY A 160 3.65 -11.39 -15.45
C GLY A 160 2.12 -11.44 -15.53
N LEU A 161 1.38 -10.68 -14.71
CA LEU A 161 -0.08 -10.61 -14.81
C LEU A 161 -0.54 -9.73 -15.98
N ILE A 162 -1.73 -9.96 -16.54
CA ILE A 162 -2.27 -9.12 -17.63
C ILE A 162 -3.27 -8.10 -17.07
N ILE A 163 -3.28 -6.89 -17.64
CA ILE A 163 -4.37 -5.93 -17.49
C ILE A 163 -5.20 -6.02 -18.77
N ASP A 164 -6.42 -6.53 -18.68
CA ASP A 164 -7.25 -6.81 -19.85
C ASP A 164 -7.44 -5.57 -20.73
N GLY A 165 -7.22 -5.74 -22.03
CA GLY A 165 -7.39 -4.66 -23.02
C GLY A 165 -6.31 -3.59 -22.99
N LEU A 166 -5.21 -3.80 -22.26
CA LEU A 166 -4.13 -2.82 -22.13
C LEU A 166 -2.75 -3.42 -22.43
N ASP A 167 -1.98 -2.72 -23.26
CA ASP A 167 -0.57 -3.05 -23.49
C ASP A 167 0.29 -2.40 -22.39
N SER A 168 0.73 -3.21 -21.42
CA SER A 168 1.55 -2.77 -20.29
C SER A 168 2.80 -3.64 -20.16
N ASP A 169 3.85 -3.11 -19.55
CA ASP A 169 5.13 -3.82 -19.42
C ASP A 169 5.02 -4.97 -18.40
N LEU A 170 4.75 -6.18 -18.89
CA LEU A 170 4.58 -7.38 -18.07
C LEU A 170 5.83 -7.76 -17.28
N SER A 171 7.02 -7.25 -17.64
CA SER A 171 8.25 -7.52 -16.89
C SER A 171 8.32 -6.76 -15.56
N LYS A 172 7.45 -5.77 -15.36
CA LYS A 172 7.43 -4.91 -14.17
C LYS A 172 6.18 -5.18 -13.35
N ASN A 173 6.23 -4.79 -12.08
CA ASN A 173 5.04 -4.60 -11.28
C ASN A 173 4.32 -3.33 -11.75
N ARG A 174 2.99 -3.34 -11.78
CA ARG A 174 2.16 -2.21 -12.18
C ARG A 174 1.16 -1.86 -11.11
N LEU A 175 0.82 -0.59 -11.05
CA LEU A 175 -0.24 -0.07 -10.20
C LEU A 175 -1.28 0.62 -11.09
N THR A 176 -2.55 0.43 -10.75
CA THR A 176 -3.67 1.18 -11.33
C THR A 176 -4.44 1.82 -10.19
N ALA A 177 -4.99 3.00 -10.41
CA ALA A 177 -5.79 3.68 -9.40
C ALA A 177 -6.82 4.61 -10.06
N GLY A 178 -8.03 4.63 -9.51
CA GLY A 178 -9.10 5.49 -9.98
C GLY A 178 -10.49 4.97 -9.66
N GLN A 179 -11.51 5.67 -10.17
CA GLN A 179 -12.90 5.24 -10.06
C GLN A 179 -13.30 4.23 -11.15
N ALA A 180 -12.50 4.11 -12.21
CA ALA A 180 -12.71 3.21 -13.32
C ALA A 180 -11.39 2.55 -13.72
N ALA A 181 -11.48 1.41 -14.42
CA ALA A 181 -10.33 0.73 -14.99
C ALA A 181 -9.60 1.64 -16.00
N PRO A 182 -8.26 1.52 -16.11
CA PRO A 182 -7.50 2.25 -17.12
C PRO A 182 -7.93 1.85 -18.53
N THR A 183 -7.93 2.83 -19.43
CA THR A 183 -8.28 2.66 -20.86
C THR A 183 -7.07 2.87 -21.77
N LYS A 184 -5.98 3.43 -21.23
CA LYS A 184 -4.71 3.60 -21.94
C LYS A 184 -3.52 3.25 -21.06
N SER A 185 -2.43 2.81 -21.69
CA SER A 185 -1.22 2.35 -20.99
C SER A 185 -0.52 3.47 -20.21
N GLU A 186 -0.68 4.74 -20.62
CA GLU A 186 -0.13 5.90 -19.92
C GLU A 186 -0.79 6.13 -18.55
N GLN A 187 -1.95 5.51 -18.30
CA GLN A 187 -2.63 5.56 -17.00
C GLN A 187 -2.07 4.54 -15.99
N VAL A 188 -1.22 3.61 -16.45
CA VAL A 188 -0.59 2.60 -15.60
C VAL A 188 0.64 3.18 -14.92
N PHE A 189 0.74 2.97 -13.62
CA PHE A 189 1.82 3.47 -12.80
C PHE A 189 2.92 2.43 -12.66
N TYR A 190 4.16 2.89 -12.73
CA TYR A 190 5.36 2.09 -12.52
C TYR A 190 6.23 2.75 -11.44
N LYS A 191 7.03 1.96 -10.75
CA LYS A 191 7.98 2.45 -9.76
C LYS A 191 9.07 3.29 -10.44
N VAL A 192 9.45 4.42 -9.85
CA VAL A 192 10.45 5.36 -10.42
C VAL A 192 11.66 5.60 -9.52
N ASP A 193 11.83 4.80 -8.47
CA ASP A 193 12.93 4.86 -7.51
C ASP A 193 13.67 3.52 -7.33
#